data_AF-A0A928AY32-F1
#
_entry.id   AF-A0A928AY32-F1
#
_cell.length_a   1.000
_cell.length_b   1.000
_cell.length_c   1.000
_cell.angle_alpha   90.00
_cell.angle_beta   90.00
_cell.angle_gamma   90.00
#
_symmetry.space_group_name_H-M   'P 1'
#
loop_
_entity.id
_entity.type
_entity.pdbx_description
1 polymer ?
#
loop_
_entity_poly.entity_id
_entity_poly.type
_entity_poly.pdbx_seq_one_letter_code
_entity_poly.pdbx_strand_id
1 'polypeptide(L)' 'MEILKKIVLYALFLIAMVVCSTAVIKIYDLILDLDFENIWEVGFKVGFVAWIAMLAYILVRRKKR' A
#
# COMPACT_ATOMS: atom_id res chain seq x y z
N MET A 1 11.90 -19.36 13.34
CA MET A 1 10.45 -19.06 13.25
C MET A 1 10.13 -17.57 13.14
N GLU A 2 10.85 -16.67 13.81
CA GLU A 2 10.50 -15.23 13.84
C GLU A 2 10.62 -14.51 12.48
N ILE A 3 11.56 -14.93 11.64
CA ILE A 3 11.74 -14.36 10.30
C ILE A 3 10.52 -14.65 9.43
N LEU A 4 9.98 -15.88 9.50
CA LEU A 4 8.78 -16.27 8.77
C LEU A 4 7.57 -15.41 9.19
N LYS A 5 7.38 -15.20 10.50
CA LYS A 5 6.33 -14.33 11.04
C LYS A 5 6.45 -12.90 10.49
N LYS A 6 7.67 -12.36 10.42
CA LYS A 6 7.92 -11.02 9.85
C LYS A 6 7.57 -10.96 8.37
N ILE A 7 7.98 -11.94 7.58
CA ILE A 7 7.68 -12.00 6.14
C ILE A 7 6.16 -12.06 5.92
N VAL A 8 5.47 -12.93 6.65
CA VAL A 8 4.00 -13.04 6.60
C VAL A 8 3.36 -11.71 6.98
N LEU A 9 3.84 -11.04 8.03
CA LEU A 9 3.33 -9.74 8.44
C LEU A 9 3.50 -8.67 7.33
N TYR A 10 4.66 -8.62 6.68
CA TYR A 10 4.90 -7.67 5.57
C TYR A 10 4.03 -7.96 4.35
N ALA A 11 3.77 -9.23 4.05
CA ALA A 11 2.87 -9.64 2.97
C ALA A 11 1.41 -9.27 3.28
N LEU A 12 0.96 -9.53 4.50
CA LEU A 12 -0.37 -9.13 4.97
C LEU A 12 -0.54 -7.61 4.95
N PHE A 13 0.52 -6.89 5.31
CA PHE A 13 0.54 -5.43 5.27
C PHE A 13 0.45 -4.90 3.83
N LEU A 14 1.11 -5.56 2.86
CA LEU A 14 0.97 -5.22 1.45
C LEU A 14 -0.49 -5.36 0.98
N ILE A 15 -1.15 -6.47 1.33
CA ILE A 15 -2.56 -6.69 0.99
C ILE A 15 -3.43 -5.60 1.62
N ALA A 16 -3.23 -5.29 2.89
CA ALA A 16 -3.98 -4.25 3.58
C ALA A 16 -3.80 -2.87 2.91
N MET A 17 -2.57 -2.52 2.52
CA MET A 17 -2.28 -1.25 1.83
C MET A 17 -2.98 -1.16 0.47
N VAL A 18 -2.97 -2.23 -0.33
CA VAL A 18 -3.65 -2.30 -1.63
C VAL A 18 -5.17 -2.19 -1.48
N VAL A 19 -5.75 -2.87 -0.50
CA VAL A 19 -7.19 -2.79 -0.23
C VAL A 19 -7.57 -1.37 0.22
N CYS A 20 -6.76 -0.78 1.11
CA CYS A 20 -7.01 0.55 1.63
C CYS A 20 -6.87 1.63 0.54
N SER A 21 -5.83 1.58 -0.28
CA SER A 21 -5.66 2.51 -1.41
C SER A 21 -6.80 2.40 -2.42
N THR A 22 -7.23 1.19 -2.75
CA THR A 22 -8.36 0.96 -3.66
C THR A 22 -9.66 1.52 -3.08
N ALA A 23 -9.91 1.30 -1.77
CA ALA A 23 -11.08 1.86 -1.09
C ALA A 23 -11.05 3.40 -1.09
N VAL A 24 -9.89 3.99 -0.80
CA VAL A 24 -9.69 5.45 -0.84
C VAL A 24 -9.96 5.99 -2.24
N ILE A 25 -9.38 5.40 -3.28
CA ILE A 25 -9.60 5.84 -4.66
C ILE A 25 -11.07 5.71 -5.05
N LYS A 26 -11.74 4.62 -4.64
CA LYS A 26 -13.19 4.46 -4.88
C LYS A 26 -14.03 5.55 -4.20
N ILE A 27 -13.65 5.96 -2.99
CA ILE A 27 -14.31 7.06 -2.28
C ILE A 27 -14.05 8.39 -3.00
N TYR A 28 -12.80 8.64 -3.41
CA TYR A 28 -12.46 9.84 -4.17
C TYR A 28 -13.15 9.90 -5.53
N ASP A 29 -13.22 8.78 -6.24
CA ASP A 29 -13.93 8.65 -7.50
C ASP A 29 -15.40 8.99 -7.34
N LEU A 30 -16.05 8.50 -6.28
CA LEU A 30 -17.45 8.80 -5.98
C LEU A 30 -17.69 10.27 -5.56
N ILE A 31 -16.75 10.88 -4.82
CA ILE A 31 -16.89 12.25 -4.31
C ILE A 31 -16.55 13.30 -5.37
N LEU A 32 -15.53 13.03 -6.19
CA LEU A 32 -14.97 13.96 -7.15
C LEU A 32 -15.38 13.67 -8.59
N ASP A 33 -16.13 12.58 -8.82
CA ASP A 33 -16.63 12.15 -10.13
C ASP A 33 -15.50 12.02 -11.15
N LEU A 34 -14.43 11.30 -10.75
CA LEU A 34 -13.18 11.20 -11.52
C LEU A 34 -13.26 10.23 -12.70
N ASP A 35 -14.34 9.46 -12.80
CA ASP A 35 -14.63 8.48 -13.86
C ASP A 35 -13.41 7.58 -14.17
N PHE A 36 -12.80 7.03 -13.12
CA PHE A 36 -11.64 6.16 -13.30
C PHE A 36 -12.03 4.86 -14.00
N GLU A 37 -11.58 4.71 -15.25
CA GLU A 37 -11.79 3.51 -16.08
C GLU A 37 -11.34 2.21 -15.39
N ASN A 38 -10.32 2.28 -14.52
CA ASN A 38 -9.81 1.11 -13.81
C ASN A 38 -9.32 1.43 -12.38
N ILE A 39 -10.26 1.66 -11.47
CA ILE A 39 -10.03 1.93 -10.03
C ILE A 39 -9.09 0.89 -9.39
N TRP A 40 -9.19 -0.38 -9.79
CA TRP A 40 -8.37 -1.46 -9.25
C TRP A 40 -6.89 -1.31 -9.62
N GLU A 41 -6.58 -0.91 -10.86
CA GLU A 41 -5.20 -0.73 -11.31
C GLU A 41 -4.53 0.46 -10.60
N VAL A 42 -5.28 1.56 -10.47
CA VAL A 42 -4.81 2.76 -9.74
C VAL A 42 -4.65 2.43 -8.26
N GLY A 43 -5.63 1.74 -7.66
CA GLY A 43 -5.58 1.21 -6.30
C GLY A 43 -4.34 0.38 -6.03
N PHE A 44 -4.05 -0.57 -6.90
CA PHE A 44 -2.89 -1.44 -6.81
C PHE A 44 -1.58 -0.64 -6.91
N LYS A 45 -1.43 0.23 -7.92
CA LYS A 45 -0.22 1.05 -8.10
C LYS A 45 0.07 1.89 -6.87
N VAL A 46 -0.94 2.61 -6.36
CA VAL A 46 -0.78 3.49 -5.20
C VAL A 46 -0.46 2.69 -3.93
N GLY A 47 -1.17 1.58 -3.69
CA GLY A 47 -0.95 0.72 -2.52
C GLY A 47 0.43 0.07 -2.52
N PHE A 48 0.91 -0.38 -3.69
CA PHE A 48 2.23 -0.96 -3.85
C PHE A 48 3.35 0.06 -3.66
N VAL A 49 3.21 1.26 -4.24
CA VAL A 49 4.18 2.36 -4.06
C VAL A 49 4.26 2.77 -2.59
N ALA A 50 3.13 2.89 -1.90
CA ALA A 50 3.10 3.24 -0.48
C ALA A 50 3.78 2.16 0.39
N TRP A 51 3.58 0.88 0.07
CA TRP A 51 4.29 -0.22 0.74
C TRP A 51 5.81 -0.14 0.56
N ILE A 52 6.29 0.11 -0.67
CA ILE A 52 7.74 0.30 -0.94
C ILE A 52 8.28 1.52 -0.19
N ALA A 53 7.57 2.65 -0.23
CA ALA A 53 8.00 3.87 0.45
C ALA A 53 8.16 3.66 1.96
N MET A 54 7.24 2.90 2.58
CA MET A 54 7.34 2.52 3.99
C MET A 54 8.57 1.64 4.26
N LEU A 55 8.84 0.65 3.42
CA LEU A 55 10.04 -0.18 3.54
C LEU A 55 11.33 0.65 3.42
N ALA A 56 11.38 1.54 2.42
CA ALA A 56 12.49 2.46 2.23
C ALA A 56 12.70 3.36 3.46
N TYR A 57 11.61 3.92 4.01
CA TYR A 57 11.66 4.73 5.23
C TYR A 57 12.20 3.93 6.43
N ILE A 58 11.75 2.70 6.62
CA ILE A 58 12.24 1.81 7.68
C ILE A 58 13.74 1.53 7.51
N LEU A 59 14.19 1.25 6.28
CA LEU A 59 15.60 0.99 5.97
C LEU A 59 16.47 2.23 6.26
N VAL A 60 16.03 3.41 5.81
CA VAL A 60 16.74 4.68 6.06
C VAL A 60 16.79 4.97 7.56
N ARG A 61 15.69 4.79 8.29
CA ARG A 61 15.64 5.01 9.74
C ARG A 61 16.56 4.08 10.51
N ARG A 62 16.74 2.84 10.06
CA ARG A 62 17.68 1.88 10.68
C ARG A 62 19.14 2.25 10.41
N LYS A 63 19.46 2.85 9.26
CA LYS A 63 20.84 3.28 8.94
C LYS A 63 21.29 4.51 9.74
N LYS A 64 20.34 5.31 10.22
CA LYS A 64 20.60 6.55 10.97
C LYS A 64 20.76 6.35 12.49
N ARG A 65 20.59 5.12 12.98
CA ARG A 65 20.70 4.74 14.39
C ARG A 65 21.91 3.84 14.55
#